data_AF-A0A955GLE6-F1
#
_entry.id   AF-A0A955GLE6-F1
#
_cell.length_a   1.000
_cell.length_b   1.000
_cell.length_c   1.000
_cell.angle_alpha   90.00
_cell.angle_beta   90.00
_cell.angle_gamma   90.00
#
_symmetry.space_group_name_H-M   'P 1'
#
loop_
_entity.id
_entity.type
_entity.pdbx_description
1 polymer ?
#
loop_
_entity_poly.entity_id
_entity_poly.type
_entity_poly.pdbx_seq_one_letter_code
_entity_poly.pdbx_strand_id
1 'polypeptide(L)'
;PTGDTLAIRLPNNLALRKLLVETGPLVSTSINLNQKPPFNDPGLIDQFFSDQIDFMISVGKLTANPSNIYHIDLQSDKLIKLR
;
A
#
# COMPACT_ATOMS: atom_id res chain seq x y z
N PRO A 1 -12.22 13.55 -4.26
CA PRO A 1 -12.86 12.44 -3.51
C PRO A 1 -13.54 13.00 -2.26
N THR A 2 -14.86 12.87 -2.18
CA THR A 2 -15.59 12.99 -0.91
C THR A 2 -15.14 11.84 0.01
N GLY A 3 -15.31 11.97 1.33
CA GLY A 3 -14.85 10.98 2.31
C GLY A 3 -15.51 9.59 2.20
N ASP A 4 -16.42 9.38 1.24
CA ASP A 4 -17.27 8.21 1.12
C ASP A 4 -16.69 7.11 0.20
N THR A 5 -15.47 7.31 -0.30
CA THR A 5 -14.81 6.35 -1.20
C THR A 5 -13.66 5.63 -0.51
N LEU A 6 -13.52 4.32 -0.76
CA LEU A 6 -12.42 3.50 -0.26
C LEU A 6 -11.59 2.95 -1.43
N ALA A 7 -10.26 3.08 -1.35
CA ALA A 7 -9.36 2.45 -2.29
C ALA A 7 -9.12 0.98 -1.91
N ILE A 8 -9.25 0.07 -2.88
CA ILE A 8 -9.05 -1.37 -2.70
C ILE A 8 -7.89 -1.84 -3.59
N ARG A 9 -7.06 -2.74 -3.07
CA ARG A 9 -5.93 -3.35 -3.80
C ARG A 9 -5.88 -4.86 -3.55
N LEU A 10 -5.75 -5.63 -4.62
CA LEU A 10 -5.35 -7.04 -4.54
C LEU A 10 -3.85 -7.16 -4.87
N PRO A 11 -2.97 -7.52 -3.90
CA PRO A 11 -1.55 -7.60 -4.17
C PRO A 11 -1.21 -8.75 -5.13
N ASN A 12 -0.32 -8.49 -6.08
CA ASN A 12 0.23 -9.52 -6.96
C ASN A 12 1.45 -10.23 -6.34
N ASN A 13 1.35 -10.65 -5.08
CA ASN A 13 2.37 -11.43 -4.40
C ASN A 13 1.70 -12.61 -3.70
N LEU A 14 2.18 -13.84 -3.95
CA LEU A 14 1.55 -15.05 -3.44
C LEU A 14 1.60 -15.14 -1.91
N ALA A 15 2.71 -14.76 -1.28
CA ALA A 15 2.84 -14.78 0.18
C ALA A 15 1.86 -13.81 0.83
N LEU A 16 1.72 -12.59 0.27
CA LEU A 16 0.72 -11.63 0.74
C LEU A 16 -0.71 -12.12 0.55
N ARG A 17 -1.03 -12.79 -0.57
CA ARG A 17 -2.37 -13.39 -0.77
C ARG A 17 -2.65 -14.50 0.24
N LYS A 18 -1.65 -15.33 0.58
CA LYS A 18 -1.79 -16.34 1.64
C LYS A 18 -2.03 -15.69 2.99
N LEU A 19 -1.30 -14.62 3.33
CA LEU A 19 -1.53 -13.86 4.55
C LEU A 19 -2.97 -13.32 4.63
N LEU A 20 -3.48 -12.74 3.53
CA LEU A 20 -4.85 -12.22 3.48
C LEU A 20 -5.94 -13.30 3.65
N VAL A 21 -5.65 -14.57 3.32
CA VAL A 21 -6.58 -15.68 3.59
C VAL A 21 -6.70 -15.94 5.09
N GLU A 22 -5.57 -15.86 5.82
CA GLU A 22 -5.54 -16.11 7.27
C GLU A 22 -6.08 -14.92 8.07
N THR A 23 -5.84 -13.68 7.60
CA THR A 23 -6.18 -12.45 8.34
C THR A 23 -7.50 -11.79 7.91
N GLY A 24 -8.00 -12.12 6.71
CA GLY A 24 -8.99 -11.30 6.02
C GLY A 24 -8.37 -10.01 5.43
N PRO A 25 -9.22 -9.04 5.02
CA PRO A 25 -8.76 -7.77 4.47
C PRO A 25 -7.91 -7.00 5.48
N LEU A 26 -6.83 -6.38 4.99
CA LEU A 26 -5.97 -5.52 5.79
C LEU A 26 -6.09 -4.07 5.34
N VAL A 27 -6.32 -3.17 6.29
CA VAL A 27 -6.19 -1.73 6.06
C VAL A 27 -4.70 -1.39 6.04
N SER A 28 -4.24 -0.78 4.95
CA SER A 28 -2.82 -0.50 4.75
C SER A 28 -2.63 0.75 3.90
N THR A 29 -1.49 1.39 4.06
CA THR A 29 -1.03 2.54 3.29
C THR A 29 0.36 2.25 2.71
N SER A 30 0.89 3.15 1.87
CA SER A 30 2.30 3.07 1.50
C SER A 30 3.16 3.42 2.72
N ILE A 31 4.30 2.75 2.88
CA ILE A 31 5.24 3.08 3.95
C ILE A 31 6.07 4.29 3.56
N ASN A 32 5.71 5.47 4.09
CA ASN A 32 6.37 6.72 3.78
C ASN A 32 6.25 7.70 4.94
N LEU A 33 7.23 8.61 5.06
CA LEU A 33 7.03 9.85 5.81
C LEU A 33 5.99 10.72 5.09
N ASN A 34 5.30 11.57 5.84
CA ASN A 34 4.27 12.43 5.28
C ASN A 34 4.82 13.25 4.09
N GLN A 35 4.11 13.20 2.96
CA GLN A 35 4.47 13.90 1.71
C GLN A 35 5.81 13.46 1.08
N LYS A 36 6.37 12.30 1.47
CA LYS A 36 7.60 11.73 0.89
C LYS A 36 7.30 10.49 0.05
N PRO A 37 8.20 10.12 -0.89
CA PRO A 37 8.10 8.85 -1.61
C PRO A 37 8.11 7.65 -0.65
N PRO A 38 7.53 6.51 -1.05
CA PRO A 38 7.62 5.27 -0.30
C PRO A 38 9.04 4.79 -0.09
N PHE A 39 9.32 4.27 1.11
CA PHE A 39 10.56 3.56 1.38
C PHE A 39 10.52 2.18 0.73
N ASN A 40 11.62 1.82 0.09
CA ASN A 40 11.85 0.51 -0.50
C ASN A 40 13.08 -0.20 0.08
N ASP A 41 13.75 0.44 1.03
CA ASP A 41 14.93 -0.08 1.71
C ASP A 41 14.54 -0.45 3.15
N PRO A 42 14.58 -1.74 3.53
CA PRO A 42 14.28 -2.17 4.89
C PRO A 42 15.14 -1.49 5.96
N GLY A 43 16.40 -1.14 5.66
CA GLY A 43 17.27 -0.45 6.61
C GLY A 43 16.77 0.96 6.93
N LEU A 44 16.23 1.67 5.94
CA LEU A 44 15.59 2.97 6.16
C LEU A 44 14.27 2.83 6.91
N ILE A 45 13.48 1.80 6.60
CA ILE A 45 12.22 1.54 7.32
C ILE A 45 12.50 1.31 8.80
N ASP A 46 13.46 0.43 9.12
CA ASP A 46 13.86 0.15 10.49
C ASP A 46 14.36 1.41 11.21
N GLN A 47 15.21 2.20 10.55
CA GLN A 47 15.70 3.47 11.09
C GLN A 47 14.58 4.45 11.47
N PHE A 48 13.49 4.52 10.69
CA PHE A 48 12.43 5.52 10.89
C PHE A 48 11.19 5.02 11.63
N PHE A 49 10.95 3.70 11.69
CA PHE A 49 9.70 3.13 12.18
C PHE A 49 9.87 1.98 13.18
N SER A 50 11.08 1.54 13.52
CA SER A 50 11.30 0.39 14.42
C SER A 50 10.64 0.55 15.79
N ASP A 51 10.49 1.78 16.28
CA ASP A 51 9.83 2.11 17.55
C ASP A 51 8.30 2.28 17.44
N GLN A 52 7.76 2.24 16.22
CA GLN A 52 6.35 2.52 15.89
C GLN A 52 5.61 1.29 15.37
N ILE A 53 6.29 0.17 15.12
CA ILE A 53 5.71 -1.05 14.56
C ILE A 53 6.03 -2.25 15.45
N ASP A 54 5.05 -3.13 15.64
CA ASP A 54 5.25 -4.37 16.40
C ASP A 54 6.10 -5.40 15.63
N PHE A 55 6.07 -5.34 14.30
CA PHE A 55 6.73 -6.33 13.45
C PHE A 55 7.02 -5.82 12.03
N MET A 56 8.14 -6.28 11.46
CA MET A 56 8.53 -6.05 10.07
C MET A 56 8.97 -7.35 9.39
N ILE A 57 8.43 -7.63 8.20
CA ILE A 57 8.91 -8.69 7.31
C ILE A 57 9.74 -8.05 6.20
N SER A 58 11.03 -8.40 6.14
CA SER A 58 11.94 -7.93 5.09
C SER A 58 12.22 -9.03 4.07
N VAL A 59 12.14 -8.68 2.78
CA VAL A 59 12.59 -9.52 1.65
C VAL A 59 13.74 -8.86 0.88
N GLY A 60 14.44 -7.90 1.50
CA GLY A 60 15.45 -7.06 0.86
C GLY A 60 14.88 -5.80 0.20
N LYS A 61 15.73 -5.11 -0.57
CA LYS A 61 15.35 -3.85 -1.24
C LYS A 61 14.38 -4.11 -2.39
N LEU A 62 13.33 -3.29 -2.48
CA LEU A 62 12.35 -3.35 -3.55
C LEU A 62 12.68 -2.35 -4.67
N THR A 63 12.43 -2.74 -5.91
CA THR A 63 12.61 -1.86 -7.09
C THR A 63 11.29 -1.51 -7.77
N ALA A 64 10.17 -1.90 -7.18
CA ALA A 64 8.84 -1.74 -7.78
C ALA A 64 8.30 -0.31 -7.63
N ASN A 65 7.62 0.16 -8.68
CA ASN A 65 6.86 1.39 -8.62
C ASN A 65 5.60 1.22 -7.75
N PRO A 66 5.11 2.30 -7.11
CA PRO A 66 3.83 2.29 -6.43
C PRO A 66 2.68 1.90 -7.37
N SER A 67 1.60 1.36 -6.82
CA SER A 67 0.41 1.01 -7.61
C SER A 67 -0.21 2.25 -8.27
N ASN A 68 -0.69 2.11 -9.50
CA ASN A 68 -1.61 3.08 -10.08
C ASN A 68 -2.90 3.12 -9.26
N ILE A 69 -3.50 4.30 -9.13
CA ILE A 69 -4.78 4.49 -8.46
C ILE A 69 -5.76 5.04 -9.47
N TYR A 70 -6.90 4.39 -9.60
CA TYR A 70 -7.99 4.82 -10.44
C TYR A 70 -9.25 5.04 -9.60
N HIS A 71 -9.92 6.16 -9.83
CA HIS A 71 -11.25 6.40 -9.33
C HIS A 71 -12.27 5.99 -10.39
N ILE A 72 -13.26 5.20 -9.97
CA ILE A 72 -14.39 4.82 -10.82
C ILE A 72 -15.52 5.78 -10.46
N ASP A 73 -15.82 6.71 -11.37
CA ASP A 73 -16.98 7.59 -11.25
C ASP A 73 -18.22 6.84 -11.78
N LEU A 74 -19.05 6.39 -10.85
CA LEU A 74 -20.27 5.63 -11.14
C LEU A 74 -21.37 6.47 -11.79
N GLN A 75 -21.34 7.80 -11.66
CA GLN A 75 -22.34 8.67 -12.27
C GLN A 75 -22.03 8.93 -13.74
N SER A 76 -20.76 9.13 -14.06
CA SER A 76 -20.33 9.43 -15.44
C SER A 76 -19.80 8.22 -16.21
N ASP A 77 -19.73 7.04 -15.57
CA ASP A 77 -19.15 5.80 -16.10
C ASP A 77 -17.72 6.00 -16.63
N LYS A 78 -16.91 6.73 -15.85
CA LYS A 78 -15.53 7.07 -16.22
C LYS A 78 -14.51 6.52 -15.25
N LEU A 79 -13.37 6.13 -15.81
CA LEU A 79 -12.17 5.80 -15.06
C LEU A 79 -11.22 7.00 -15.03
N ILE A 80 -11.00 7.57 -13.86
CA ILE A 80 -10.11 8.72 -13.65
C ILE A 80 -8.83 8.24 -13.00
N LYS A 81 -7.69 8.42 -13.66
CA LYS A 81 -6.38 8.10 -13.07
C LYS A 81 -5.98 9.17 -12.05
N LEU A 82 -5.75 8.76 -10.80
CA LEU A 82 -5.29 9.64 -9.72
C LEU A 82 -3.77 9.58 -9.54
N ARG A 83 -3.17 8.41 -9.79
CA ARG A 83 -1.72 8.18 -9.74
C ARG A 83 -1.35 7.09 -10.73
#